data_AF-A1ZZT5-F1
#
_entry.id   AF-A1ZZT5-F1
#
_cell.length_a   1.000
_cell.length_b   1.000
_cell.length_c   1.000
_cell.angle_alpha   90.00
_cell.angle_beta   90.00
_cell.angle_gamma   90.00
#
_symmetry.space_group_name_H-M   'P 1'
#
loop_
_entity.id
_entity.type
_entity.pdbx_description
1 polymer ?
#
loop_
_entity_poly.entity_id
_entity_poly.type
_entity_poly.pdbx_seq_one_letter_code
_entity_poly.pdbx_strand_id
1 'polypeptide(L)' 'MTIEELKKFFEERPALSVRGVNDDAGLSDNYLNKILRNNQKISKKTIDKLDPILRKYGYQCNKNTPK' A
#
# COMPACT_ATOMS: atom_id res chain seq x y z
N MET A 1 8.49 1.71 0.92
CA MET A 1 7.24 1.23 0.30
C MET A 1 7.48 0.83 -1.15
N THR A 2 7.73 -0.45 -1.35
CA THR A 2 7.70 -1.13 -2.65
C THR A 2 6.39 -1.93 -2.80
N ILE A 3 6.12 -2.43 -4.02
CA ILE A 3 4.98 -3.33 -4.24
C ILE A 3 5.10 -4.63 -3.47
N GLU A 4 6.32 -5.15 -3.32
CA GLU A 4 6.57 -6.38 -2.58
C GLU A 4 6.26 -6.22 -1.09
N GLU A 5 6.62 -5.08 -0.49
CA GLU A 5 6.25 -4.76 0.89
C GLU A 5 4.72 -4.68 1.07
N LEU A 6 4.03 -4.08 0.09
CA LEU A 6 2.56 -4.01 0.09
C LEU A 6 1.93 -5.39 -0.04
N LYS A 7 2.42 -6.23 -0.96
CA LYS A 7 1.94 -7.60 -1.12
C LYS A 7 2.09 -8.39 0.18
N LYS A 8 3.29 -8.37 0.78
CA LYS A 8 3.52 -9.01 2.08
C LYS A 8 2.58 -8.48 3.15
N PHE A 9 2.36 -7.17 3.20
CA PHE A 9 1.45 -6.58 4.18
C PHE A 9 0.01 -7.09 4.05
N PHE A 10 -0.50 -7.21 2.81
CA PHE A 10 -1.83 -7.77 2.57
C PHE A 10 -1.88 -9.29 2.76
N GLU A 11 -0.81 -10.01 2.45
CA GLU A 11 -0.68 -11.46 2.71
C GLU A 11 -0.68 -11.77 4.21
N GLU A 12 0.05 -11.00 5.01
CA GLU A 12 0.06 -11.11 6.48
C GLU A 12 -1.28 -10.70 7.10
N ARG A 13 -2.12 -9.97 6.35
CA ARG A 13 -3.40 -9.43 6.82
C ARG A 13 -4.52 -9.71 5.82
N PRO A 14 -4.96 -10.98 5.71
CA PRO A 14 -6.04 -11.36 4.80
C PRO A 14 -7.38 -10.66 5.13
N ALA A 15 -7.54 -10.12 6.34
CA ALA A 15 -8.68 -9.30 6.73
C ALA A 15 -8.69 -7.90 6.08
N LEU A 16 -7.55 -7.41 5.59
CA LEU A 16 -7.45 -6.13 4.90
C LEU A 16 -7.78 -6.29 3.42
N SER A 17 -8.86 -5.66 3.00
CA SER A 17 -9.21 -5.61 1.58
C SER A 17 -8.35 -4.57 0.87
N VAL A 18 -7.63 -4.99 -0.18
CA VAL A 18 -6.92 -4.09 -1.11
C VAL A 18 -7.86 -3.00 -1.64
N ARG A 19 -9.12 -3.36 -1.89
CA ARG A 19 -10.15 -2.41 -2.34
C ARG A 19 -10.49 -1.39 -1.25
N GLY A 20 -10.68 -1.83 -0.01
CA GLY A 20 -10.94 -0.94 1.12
C GLY A 20 -9.80 0.07 1.32
N VAL A 21 -8.55 -0.39 1.26
CA VAL A 21 -7.38 0.50 1.34
C VAL A 21 -7.29 1.46 0.15
N ASN A 22 -7.63 1.00 -1.06
CA ASN A 22 -7.67 1.85 -2.26
C ASN A 22 -8.69 2.98 -2.12
N ASP A 23 -9.89 2.65 -1.62
CA ASP A 23 -11.00 3.58 -1.44
C ASP A 23 -10.68 4.59 -0.33
N ASP A 24 -10.14 4.12 0.80
CA ASP A 24 -9.67 4.98 1.90
C ASP A 24 -8.53 5.92 1.48
N ALA A 25 -7.66 5.47 0.57
CA ALA A 25 -6.59 6.29 0.01
C ALA A 25 -7.08 7.28 -1.05
N GLY A 26 -8.37 7.29 -1.39
CA GLY A 26 -8.93 8.16 -2.43
C GLY A 26 -8.24 7.97 -3.77
N LEU A 27 -7.94 6.70 -4.10
CA LEU A 27 -7.37 6.30 -5.38
C LEU A 27 -8.48 5.91 -6.35
N SER A 28 -8.18 5.97 -7.64
CA SER A 28 -9.13 5.55 -8.66
C SER A 28 -9.46 4.07 -8.52
N ASP A 29 -10.66 3.72 -8.97
CA ASP A 29 -11.23 2.40 -8.74
C ASP A 29 -10.30 1.32 -9.32
N ASN A 30 -9.94 0.35 -8.47
CA ASN A 30 -9.06 -0.76 -8.79
C ASN A 30 -7.60 -0.38 -9.16
N TYR A 31 -7.16 0.86 -8.92
CA TYR A 31 -5.79 1.30 -9.23
C TYR A 31 -4.74 0.55 -8.43
N LEU A 32 -4.92 0.45 -7.10
CA LEU A 32 -3.99 -0.29 -6.25
C LEU A 32 -3.87 -1.75 -6.67
N ASN A 33 -5.01 -2.39 -6.96
CA ASN A 33 -5.06 -3.77 -7.41
C ASN A 33 -4.35 -3.97 -8.75
N LYS A 34 -4.51 -3.05 -9.71
CA LYS A 34 -3.78 -3.07 -10.98
C LYS A 34 -2.27 -2.98 -10.77
N ILE A 35 -1.81 -2.11 -9.87
CA ILE A 35 -0.36 -1.99 -9.61
C ILE A 35 0.18 -3.25 -8.93
N LEU A 36 -0.54 -3.79 -7.94
CA LEU A 36 -0.15 -5.03 -7.26
C LEU A 36 -0.08 -6.21 -8.25
N ARG A 37 -1.08 -6.35 -9.13
CA ARG A 37 -1.13 -7.44 -10.11
C ARG A 37 -0.07 -7.31 -11.19
N ASN A 38 0.16 -6.10 -11.72
CA ASN A 38 1.11 -5.86 -12.81
C ASN A 38 2.53 -5.57 -12.33
N ASN A 39 2.78 -5.61 -11.01
CA ASN A 39 4.07 -5.24 -10.40
C ASN A 39 4.59 -3.86 -10.86
N GLN A 40 3.67 -2.93 -11.13
CA GLN A 40 4.02 -1.61 -11.64
C GLN A 40 4.66 -0.75 -10.54
N LYS A 41 5.48 0.23 -10.92
CA LYS A 41 5.99 1.21 -9.95
C LYS A 41 4.84 2.05 -9.41
N ILE A 42 4.77 2.16 -8.08
CA ILE A 42 3.85 3.07 -7.40
C ILE A 42 4.39 4.49 -7.60
N SER A 43 3.53 5.39 -8.07
CA SER A 43 3.89 6.80 -8.19
C SER A 43 4.09 7.44 -6.81
N LYS A 44 4.95 8.46 -6.71
CA LYS A 44 5.15 9.18 -5.44
C LYS A 44 3.85 9.78 -4.88
N LYS A 45 2.99 10.34 -5.76
CA LYS A 45 1.67 10.86 -5.39
C LYS A 45 0.77 9.78 -4.76
N THR A 46 0.86 8.56 -5.29
CA THR A 46 0.13 7.41 -4.76
C THR A 46 0.69 6.99 -3.40
N ILE A 47 2.02 6.95 -3.25
CA ILE A 47 2.68 6.68 -1.97
C ILE A 47 2.22 7.69 -0.91
N ASP A 48 2.22 8.98 -1.23
CA ASP A 48 1.84 10.04 -0.29
C ASP A 48 0.38 9.90 0.20
N LYS A 49 -0.50 9.32 -0.63
CA LYS A 49 -1.89 9.01 -0.27
C LYS A 49 -2.02 7.69 0.53
N LEU A 50 -1.28 6.65 0.14
CA LEU A 50 -1.34 5.34 0.78
C LEU A 50 -0.66 5.32 2.14
N ASP A 51 0.49 5.98 2.29
CA ASP A 51 1.30 5.95 3.51
C ASP A 51 0.48 6.27 4.78
N PRO A 52 -0.31 7.36 4.87
CA PRO A 52 -1.11 7.64 6.06
C PRO A 52 -2.22 6.61 6.29
N ILE A 53 -2.83 6.06 5.24
CA ILE A 53 -3.89 5.04 5.36
C ILE A 53 -3.31 3.71 5.85
N LEU A 54 -2.24 3.25 5.23
CA LEU A 54 -1.54 2.05 5.64
C LEU A 54 -1.04 2.17 7.08
N ARG A 55 -0.50 3.33 7.48
CA ARG A 55 -0.12 3.59 8.88
C ARG A 55 -1.28 3.47 9.85
N LYS A 56 -2.49 3.96 9.50
CA LYS A 56 -3.70 3.74 10.31
C LYS A 56 -4.01 2.25 10.48
N TYR A 57 -3.76 1.47 9.44
CA TYR A 57 -3.88 0.02 9.47
C TYR A 57 -2.69 -0.70 10.12
N GLY A 58 -1.72 0.02 10.69
CA GLY A 58 -0.55 -0.54 11.36
C GLY A 58 0.56 -0.98 10.42
N TYR A 59 0.65 -0.39 9.23
CA TYR A 59 1.83 -0.50 8.38
C TYR A 59 2.94 0.35 8.98
N GLN A 60 3.96 -0.31 9.50
CA GLN A 60 5.22 0.30 9.81
C GLN A 60 6.08 0.14 8.56
N CYS A 61 6.08 1.16 7.69
CA CYS A 61 7.16 1.27 6.70
C CYS A 61 8.44 1.32 7.52
N ASN A 62 9.16 0.20 7.59
CA ASN A 62 10.38 0.09 8.37
C ASN A 62 11.43 0.94 7.67
N LYS A 63 11.39 2.25 7.91
CA LYS A 63 12.53 3.14 7.69
C LYS A 63 13.51 2.82 8.81
N ASN A 64 14.13 1.65 8.76
CA ASN A 64 15.40 1.46 9.44
C ASN A 64 16.43 2.27 8.65
N THR A 65 16.47 3.55 8.98
CA THR A 65 17.65 4.40 8.92
C THR A 65 18.83 3.63 9.52
N PRO A 66 19.93 3.37 8.78
CA PRO A 66 21.18 3.05 9.43
C PRO A 66 21.58 4.28 10.27
N LYS A 67 21.80 4.05 11.56
CA LYS A 67 22.31 5.05 12.50
C LYS A 67 23.81 5.19 12.33
#